data_AF-A0AA97C3Z8-F1
#
_entry.id   AF-A0AA97C3Z8-F1
#
_cell.length_a   1.000
_cell.length_b   1.000
_cell.length_c   1.000
_cell.angle_alpha   90.00
_cell.angle_beta   90.00
_cell.angle_gamma   90.00
#
_symmetry.space_group_name_H-M   'P 1'
#
loop_
_entity.id
_entity.type
_entity.pdbx_description
1 polymer ?
#
loop_
_entity_poly.entity_id
_entity_poly.type
_entity_poly.pdbx_seq_one_letter_code
_entity_poly.pdbx_strand_id
1 'polypeptide(L)'
;MFEVMNYTPFPHLLYQKYGKQAALFNVLAFRQTFRLKTGGHYSDLNNTQFPLVMADDYYHTSEDSSLIDETDLVLGRPCTNIHIRGVAKPKDGIPTEQWRAGIRVKDFSRTWTLTGPSYWQYEKDNWQLTAPLLTDGVSLRHEMAYGGRWINTQGETDAYAANPVGIGFYPDISALDKSKRYPAPQIIEDTITTPREHHVINEEQLTLGSGPVSRWWMGRLEYAGTYDKHWEETRFPFYPDDFDEQFFNSAPVHLRYPGFLAGNEPILLEGLLPESSTVVTALPDYQYLVLLQDIEGELFPVTPLLDTLTIDLDNRFISVVRRVRIPAEYPIKQAVISVVVPSQTKGACHVG
;
A
#
# COMPACT_ATOMS: atom_id res chain seq x y z
N MET A 1 -26.67 11.71 -9.82
CA MET A 1 -25.79 11.94 -8.65
C MET A 1 -26.30 13.15 -7.89
N PHE A 2 -26.13 13.17 -6.58
CA PHE A 2 -26.64 14.22 -5.70
C PHE A 2 -25.62 15.35 -5.48
N GLU A 3 -26.06 16.47 -4.92
CA GLU A 3 -25.18 17.60 -4.59
C GLU A 3 -24.35 17.32 -3.33
N VAL A 4 -23.08 17.74 -3.32
CA VAL A 4 -22.20 17.62 -2.15
C VAL A 4 -21.81 19.02 -1.65
N MET A 5 -22.29 19.36 -0.45
CA MET A 5 -21.90 20.56 0.26
C MET A 5 -20.72 20.24 1.19
N ASN A 6 -19.51 20.61 0.76
CA ASN A 6 -18.29 20.35 1.50
C ASN A 6 -17.85 21.59 2.31
N TYR A 7 -18.03 21.55 3.63
CA TYR A 7 -17.59 22.62 4.55
C TYR A 7 -16.19 22.39 5.09
N THR A 8 -15.44 21.44 4.52
CA THR A 8 -14.07 21.13 4.91
C THR A 8 -13.08 21.57 3.82
N PRO A 9 -11.79 21.74 4.13
CA PRO A 9 -10.78 22.03 3.12
C PRO A 9 -10.38 20.80 2.28
N PHE A 10 -11.01 19.64 2.49
CA PHE A 10 -10.58 18.37 1.90
C PHE A 10 -11.17 18.18 0.51
N PRO A 11 -10.35 17.94 -0.53
CA PRO A 11 -10.83 17.56 -1.85
C PRO A 11 -11.71 16.31 -1.75
N HIS A 12 -12.86 16.34 -2.43
CA HIS A 12 -13.80 15.23 -2.48
C HIS A 12 -14.18 14.89 -3.92
N LEU A 13 -14.71 13.70 -4.11
CA LEU A 13 -15.29 13.23 -5.37
C LEU A 13 -16.53 12.38 -5.08
N LEU A 14 -17.60 12.66 -5.81
CA LEU A 14 -18.77 11.79 -5.89
C LEU A 14 -18.78 11.11 -7.26
N TYR A 15 -18.78 9.78 -7.27
CA TYR A 15 -18.80 8.98 -8.50
C TYR A 15 -19.67 7.74 -8.32
N GLN A 16 -19.98 7.06 -9.41
CA GLN A 16 -20.72 5.80 -9.38
C GLN A 16 -19.82 4.60 -9.64
N LYS A 17 -20.08 3.49 -8.94
CA LYS A 17 -19.38 2.22 -9.15
C LYS A 17 -20.36 1.07 -8.97
N TYR A 18 -20.27 0.07 -9.85
CA TYR A 18 -20.95 -1.21 -9.64
C TYR A 18 -20.22 -2.00 -8.56
N GLY A 19 -20.97 -2.71 -7.73
CA GLY A 19 -20.49 -3.77 -6.86
C GLY A 19 -20.95 -5.14 -7.34
N LYS A 20 -20.96 -6.11 -6.43
CA LYS A 20 -21.46 -7.46 -6.72
C LYS A 20 -22.93 -7.41 -7.17
N GLN A 21 -23.34 -8.42 -7.94
CA GLN A 21 -24.73 -8.59 -8.39
C GLN A 21 -25.30 -7.36 -9.14
N ALA A 22 -24.44 -6.62 -9.85
CA ALA A 22 -24.80 -5.40 -10.57
C ALA A 22 -25.39 -4.28 -9.70
N ALA A 23 -25.21 -4.32 -8.38
CA ALA A 23 -25.66 -3.26 -7.49
C ALA A 23 -24.86 -1.97 -7.75
N LEU A 24 -25.56 -0.89 -8.07
CA LEU A 24 -24.95 0.41 -8.32
C LEU A 24 -24.81 1.18 -7.00
N PHE A 25 -23.65 1.80 -6.77
CA PHE A 25 -23.40 2.65 -5.61
C PHE A 25 -22.98 4.05 -6.05
N ASN A 26 -23.47 5.06 -5.34
CA ASN A 26 -22.85 6.37 -5.27
C ASN A 26 -21.74 6.30 -4.19
N VAL A 27 -20.51 6.60 -4.57
CA VAL A 27 -19.35 6.60 -3.68
C VAL A 27 -18.88 8.02 -3.48
N LEU A 28 -18.92 8.48 -2.23
CA LEU A 28 -18.37 9.76 -1.81
C LEU A 28 -17.01 9.51 -1.15
N ALA A 29 -15.94 9.98 -1.79
CA ALA A 29 -14.58 9.85 -1.29
C ALA A 29 -13.98 11.24 -1.04
N PHE A 30 -13.13 11.36 -0.02
CA PHE A 30 -12.36 12.57 0.22
C PHE A 30 -10.98 12.26 0.79
N ARG A 31 -10.02 13.12 0.48
CA ARG A 31 -8.61 12.93 0.82
C ARG A 31 -8.13 14.03 1.77
N GLN A 32 -7.35 13.62 2.76
CA GLN A 32 -6.61 14.53 3.64
C GLN A 32 -5.12 14.34 3.44
N THR A 33 -4.39 15.45 3.50
CA THR A 33 -2.93 15.48 3.50
C THR A 33 -2.44 16.13 4.78
N PHE A 34 -1.59 15.42 5.51
CA PHE A 34 -0.90 15.87 6.71
C PHE A 34 0.60 15.88 6.46
N ARG A 35 1.33 16.69 7.21
CA ARG A 35 2.80 16.63 7.24
C ARG A 35 3.22 15.55 8.22
N LEU A 36 4.17 14.73 7.81
CA LEU A 36 4.84 13.78 8.70
C LEU A 36 5.76 14.57 9.63
N LYS A 37 5.43 14.58 10.92
CA LYS A 37 6.26 15.23 11.95
C LYS A 37 7.09 14.19 12.67
N THR A 38 8.36 14.49 12.87
CA THR A 38 9.28 13.70 13.69
C THR A 38 9.31 14.26 15.13
N GLY A 39 9.90 13.51 16.06
CA GLY A 39 10.07 13.96 17.45
C GLY A 39 8.89 13.68 18.38
N GLY A 40 7.99 12.74 18.03
CA GLY A 40 6.86 12.38 18.89
C GLY A 40 5.77 13.45 18.86
N HIS A 41 5.48 14.02 17.69
CA HIS A 41 4.44 15.01 17.50
C HIS A 41 3.31 14.49 16.60
N TYR A 42 2.10 14.99 16.84
CA TYR A 42 1.00 14.79 15.89
C TYR A 42 1.38 15.30 14.51
N SER A 43 1.01 14.53 13.50
CA SER A 43 0.99 15.00 12.12
C SER A 43 -0.01 16.16 12.01
N ASP A 44 0.44 17.30 11.49
CA ASP A 44 -0.42 18.47 11.36
C ASP A 44 -0.91 18.66 9.94
N LEU A 45 -2.08 19.27 9.80
CA LEU A 45 -2.74 19.40 8.51
C LEU A 45 -1.86 20.20 7.54
N ASN A 46 -1.71 19.68 6.31
CA ASN A 46 -0.95 20.38 5.30
C ASN A 46 -1.74 21.59 4.77
N ASN A 47 -1.06 22.71 4.51
CA ASN A 47 -1.71 23.91 3.98
C ASN A 47 -2.32 23.66 2.59
N THR A 48 -1.71 22.78 1.80
CA THR A 48 -2.20 22.37 0.48
C THR A 48 -2.69 20.93 0.55
N GLN A 49 -4.00 20.73 0.40
CA GLN A 49 -4.57 19.39 0.33
C GLN A 49 -4.38 18.81 -1.08
N PHE A 50 -4.03 17.53 -1.16
CA PHE A 50 -3.85 16.85 -2.44
C PHE A 50 -5.17 16.30 -2.98
N PRO A 51 -5.38 16.31 -4.31
CA PRO A 51 -6.59 15.75 -4.90
C PRO A 51 -6.62 14.23 -4.74
N LEU A 52 -7.81 13.64 -4.95
CA LEU A 52 -7.92 12.20 -5.14
C LEU A 52 -7.15 11.75 -6.38
N VAL A 53 -6.63 10.53 -6.34
CA VAL A 53 -5.91 9.91 -7.45
C VAL A 53 -6.92 9.41 -8.48
N MET A 54 -6.92 9.99 -9.68
CA MET A 54 -7.95 9.69 -10.68
C MET A 54 -7.66 8.41 -11.49
N ALA A 55 -6.39 8.05 -11.65
CA ALA A 55 -5.95 6.87 -12.38
C ALA A 55 -4.71 6.27 -11.69
N ASP A 56 -4.46 4.99 -11.94
CA ASP A 56 -3.24 4.33 -11.47
C ASP A 56 -2.01 5.05 -12.04
N ASP A 57 -1.01 5.29 -11.18
CA ASP A 57 0.25 5.93 -11.52
C ASP A 57 1.42 4.97 -11.25
N TYR A 58 2.34 4.87 -12.20
CA TYR A 58 3.42 3.89 -12.20
C TYR A 58 4.77 4.59 -12.17
N TYR A 59 5.81 3.94 -11.63
CA TYR A 59 7.16 4.52 -11.66
C TYR A 59 7.69 4.68 -13.09
N HIS A 60 7.35 3.75 -13.98
CA HIS A 60 7.68 3.77 -15.39
C HIS A 60 6.45 3.41 -16.24
N THR A 61 6.26 2.13 -16.52
CA THR A 61 5.07 1.60 -17.19
C THR A 61 4.43 0.52 -16.35
N SER A 62 3.22 0.13 -16.72
CA SER A 62 2.50 -0.92 -15.99
C SER A 62 3.20 -2.28 -16.13
N GLU A 63 3.81 -2.54 -17.27
CA GLU A 63 4.39 -3.81 -17.67
C GLU A 63 5.74 -4.11 -17.01
N ASP A 64 6.46 -3.06 -16.58
CA ASP A 64 7.85 -3.17 -16.11
C ASP A 64 8.11 -2.50 -14.75
N SER A 65 7.12 -1.89 -14.11
CA SER A 65 7.29 -1.21 -12.83
C SER A 65 6.10 -1.35 -11.89
N SER A 66 6.35 -1.09 -10.62
CA SER A 66 5.31 -1.03 -9.59
C SER A 66 4.54 0.29 -9.59
N LEU A 67 3.38 0.28 -8.93
CA LEU A 67 2.54 1.46 -8.72
C LEU A 67 3.19 2.45 -7.74
N ILE A 68 3.09 3.73 -8.05
CA ILE A 68 3.30 4.84 -7.11
C ILE A 68 2.03 5.04 -6.28
N ASP A 69 0.89 5.16 -6.98
CA ASP A 69 -0.44 5.38 -6.41
C ASP A 69 -1.46 4.56 -7.21
N GLU A 70 -2.41 3.93 -6.53
CA GLU A 70 -3.59 3.36 -7.18
C GLU A 70 -4.71 4.40 -7.24
N THR A 71 -5.54 4.34 -8.28
CA THR A 71 -6.77 5.14 -8.37
C THR A 71 -7.63 5.04 -7.12
N ASP A 72 -8.17 6.18 -6.73
CA ASP A 72 -9.16 6.28 -5.67
C ASP A 72 -10.58 5.89 -6.13
N LEU A 73 -10.81 5.69 -7.44
CA LEU A 73 -12.12 5.41 -8.04
C LEU A 73 -12.49 3.91 -7.93
N VAL A 74 -12.44 3.41 -6.70
CA VAL A 74 -12.86 2.06 -6.31
C VAL A 74 -14.20 2.10 -5.58
N LEU A 75 -14.91 0.97 -5.50
CA LEU A 75 -16.14 0.89 -4.71
C LEU A 75 -15.85 1.20 -3.22
N GLY A 76 -14.71 0.71 -2.76
CA GLY A 76 -14.07 0.96 -1.48
C GLY A 76 -13.22 -0.26 -1.14
N ARG A 77 -12.44 -0.20 -0.05
CA ARG A 77 -11.61 -1.34 0.36
C ARG A 77 -12.21 -2.06 1.57
N PRO A 78 -12.08 -3.39 1.69
CA PRO A 78 -12.56 -4.14 2.85
C PRO A 78 -11.90 -3.78 4.19
N CYS A 79 -10.73 -3.13 4.15
CA CYS A 79 -9.96 -2.72 5.33
C CYS A 79 -9.04 -1.54 5.00
N THR A 80 -8.39 -0.94 6.00
CA THR A 80 -7.35 0.07 5.75
C THR A 80 -6.13 -0.55 5.08
N ASN A 81 -5.82 -0.04 3.89
CA ASN A 81 -4.63 -0.37 3.13
C ASN A 81 -3.53 0.62 3.53
N ILE A 82 -2.41 0.11 4.04
CA ILE A 82 -1.26 0.92 4.43
C ILE A 82 -0.23 0.84 3.30
N HIS A 83 0.17 1.99 2.77
CA HIS A 83 1.24 2.12 1.79
C HIS A 83 2.36 2.97 2.37
N ILE A 84 3.60 2.54 2.17
CA ILE A 84 4.80 3.31 2.53
C ILE A 84 5.64 3.41 1.27
N ARG A 85 6.02 4.64 0.90
CA ARG A 85 6.80 4.91 -0.31
C ARG A 85 7.95 5.86 -0.02
N GLY A 86 8.92 5.83 -0.94
CA GLY A 86 10.14 6.62 -0.88
C GLY A 86 11.34 5.78 -0.51
N VAL A 87 12.44 6.45 -0.14
CA VAL A 87 13.70 5.80 0.22
C VAL A 87 13.83 5.75 1.74
N ALA A 88 13.85 4.52 2.27
CA ALA A 88 14.21 4.31 3.67
C ALA A 88 15.70 4.52 3.84
N LYS A 89 16.09 5.31 4.85
CA LYS A 89 17.50 5.63 5.12
C LYS A 89 17.94 5.09 6.48
N PRO A 90 19.18 4.59 6.60
CA PRO A 90 19.74 4.21 7.88
C PRO A 90 19.89 5.43 8.78
N LYS A 91 19.99 5.17 10.09
CA LYS A 91 20.15 6.21 11.11
C LYS A 91 21.35 7.12 10.80
N ASP A 92 21.17 8.42 11.01
CA ASP A 92 22.15 9.47 10.79
C ASP A 92 22.65 9.56 9.33
N GLY A 93 22.00 8.85 8.39
CA GLY A 93 22.41 8.74 7.00
C GLY A 93 23.73 8.01 6.80
N ILE A 94 24.18 7.22 7.79
CA ILE A 94 25.44 6.50 7.73
C ILE A 94 25.27 5.27 6.82
N PRO A 95 26.04 5.12 5.74
CA PRO A 95 25.95 3.95 4.88
C PRO A 95 26.10 2.66 5.69
N THR A 96 25.14 1.76 5.53
CA THR A 96 25.01 0.54 6.34
C THR A 96 24.74 -0.65 5.43
N GLU A 97 25.27 -1.82 5.77
CA GLU A 97 25.08 -3.06 4.99
C GLU A 97 23.64 -3.57 5.11
N GLN A 98 23.10 -3.57 6.34
CA GLN A 98 21.71 -3.96 6.63
C GLN A 98 21.20 -3.31 7.91
N TRP A 99 19.91 -3.06 7.99
CA TRP A 99 19.24 -2.60 9.21
C TRP A 99 17.77 -3.04 9.23
N ARG A 100 17.22 -3.14 10.44
CA ARG A 100 15.80 -3.45 10.65
C ARG A 100 14.94 -2.24 10.34
N ALA A 101 13.81 -2.46 9.70
CA ALA A 101 12.80 -1.45 9.44
C ALA A 101 11.39 -1.98 9.70
N GLY A 102 10.43 -1.08 9.84
CA GLY A 102 9.04 -1.50 10.04
C GLY A 102 8.09 -0.38 10.37
N ILE A 103 6.82 -0.77 10.52
CA ILE A 103 5.73 0.08 10.96
C ILE A 103 4.94 -0.60 12.08
N ARG A 104 4.51 0.20 13.06
CA ARG A 104 3.49 -0.18 14.03
C ARG A 104 2.40 0.86 14.09
N VAL A 105 1.15 0.44 13.92
CA VAL A 105 -0.04 1.27 14.06
C VAL A 105 -0.90 0.65 15.16
N LYS A 106 -0.89 1.25 16.35
CA LYS A 106 -1.45 0.65 17.57
C LYS A 106 -0.90 -0.77 17.82
N ASP A 107 -1.74 -1.81 17.71
CA ASP A 107 -1.40 -3.22 17.94
C ASP A 107 -0.95 -3.94 16.66
N PHE A 108 -1.16 -3.32 15.49
CA PHE A 108 -0.72 -3.85 14.22
C PHE A 108 0.76 -3.52 14.00
N SER A 109 1.62 -4.54 13.90
CA SER A 109 3.06 -4.37 13.69
C SER A 109 3.58 -5.26 12.57
N ARG A 110 4.44 -4.69 11.73
CA ARG A 110 5.15 -5.37 10.65
C ARG A 110 6.58 -4.89 10.59
N THR A 111 7.51 -5.83 10.49
CA THR A 111 8.95 -5.58 10.41
C THR A 111 9.55 -6.37 9.26
N TRP A 112 10.63 -5.84 8.73
CA TRP A 112 11.44 -6.44 7.67
C TRP A 112 12.88 -5.97 7.84
N THR A 113 13.78 -6.59 7.09
CA THR A 113 15.18 -6.13 7.02
C THR A 113 15.40 -5.44 5.68
N LEU A 114 16.04 -4.28 5.74
CA LEU A 114 16.58 -3.60 4.57
C LEU A 114 18.06 -3.93 4.47
N THR A 115 18.51 -4.32 3.28
CA THR A 115 19.90 -4.64 2.98
C THR A 115 20.35 -3.89 1.76
N GLY A 116 21.62 -3.50 1.71
CA GLY A 116 22.23 -3.01 0.48
C GLY A 116 22.35 -4.11 -0.58
N PRO A 117 22.78 -3.75 -1.80
CA PRO A 117 22.85 -4.68 -2.91
C PRO A 117 23.71 -5.90 -2.58
N SER A 118 23.22 -7.07 -2.95
CA SER A 118 23.92 -8.33 -2.77
C SER A 118 23.63 -9.30 -3.89
N TYR A 119 24.47 -10.32 -4.02
CA TYR A 119 24.45 -11.21 -5.18
C TYR A 119 24.65 -12.65 -4.78
N TRP A 120 24.01 -13.55 -5.49
CA TRP A 120 24.39 -14.95 -5.56
C TRP A 120 25.58 -15.10 -6.50
N GLN A 121 26.61 -15.78 -6.04
CA GLN A 121 27.79 -16.14 -6.82
C GLN A 121 28.14 -17.61 -6.65
N TYR A 122 28.61 -18.26 -7.71
CA TYR A 122 28.95 -19.69 -7.66
C TYR A 122 30.41 -19.88 -7.23
N GLU A 123 30.60 -20.44 -6.03
CA GLU A 123 31.92 -20.70 -5.46
C GLU A 123 31.90 -22.02 -4.67
N LYS A 124 33.01 -22.77 -4.70
CA LYS A 124 33.16 -24.05 -3.98
C LYS A 124 32.00 -25.01 -4.26
N ASP A 125 31.66 -25.14 -5.55
CA ASP A 125 30.59 -25.98 -6.08
C ASP A 125 29.16 -25.64 -5.58
N ASN A 126 28.93 -24.45 -5.00
CA ASN A 126 27.62 -24.02 -4.55
C ASN A 126 27.34 -22.53 -4.85
N TRP A 127 26.06 -22.16 -4.98
CA TRP A 127 25.65 -20.75 -4.98
C TRP A 127 25.69 -20.20 -3.56
N GLN A 128 26.41 -19.10 -3.36
CA GLN A 128 26.56 -18.43 -2.08
C GLN A 128 26.13 -16.98 -2.20
N LEU A 129 25.42 -16.50 -1.19
CA LEU A 129 25.00 -15.11 -1.09
C LEU A 129 26.16 -14.26 -0.57
N THR A 130 26.54 -13.20 -1.28
CA THR A 130 27.59 -12.28 -0.83
C THR A 130 27.15 -11.52 0.42
N ALA A 131 28.12 -10.96 1.15
CA ALA A 131 27.80 -9.88 2.09
C ALA A 131 27.12 -8.71 1.33
N PRO A 132 26.18 -7.99 1.95
CA PRO A 132 25.62 -6.78 1.36
C PRO A 132 26.67 -5.70 1.18
N LEU A 133 26.55 -4.93 0.09
CA LEU A 133 27.30 -3.70 -0.06
C LEU A 133 26.73 -2.62 0.86
N LEU A 134 27.57 -1.68 1.30
CA LEU A 134 27.10 -0.48 2.01
C LEU A 134 26.15 0.31 1.12
N THR A 135 25.02 0.74 1.70
CA THR A 135 24.06 1.64 1.03
C THR A 135 23.64 2.78 1.95
N ASP A 136 23.35 3.94 1.39
CA ASP A 136 22.79 5.11 2.08
C ASP A 136 21.25 5.12 2.09
N GLY A 137 20.62 4.11 1.47
CA GLY A 137 19.18 3.89 1.52
C GLY A 137 18.69 2.73 0.66
N VAL A 138 17.45 2.31 0.89
CA VAL A 138 16.75 1.31 0.09
C VAL A 138 15.40 1.88 -0.34
N SER A 139 15.13 1.83 -1.63
CA SER A 139 13.84 2.23 -2.20
C SER A 139 12.77 1.22 -1.78
N LEU A 140 11.67 1.68 -1.17
CA LEU A 140 10.62 0.80 -0.64
C LEU A 140 9.64 0.31 -1.72
N ARG A 141 10.17 -0.07 -2.88
CA ARG A 141 9.39 -0.51 -4.04
C ARG A 141 9.40 -2.03 -4.17
N HIS A 142 8.41 -2.57 -4.90
CA HIS A 142 8.32 -4.01 -5.16
C HIS A 142 9.51 -4.56 -5.96
N GLU A 143 10.16 -3.72 -6.77
CA GLU A 143 11.38 -4.04 -7.52
C GLU A 143 12.55 -4.44 -6.61
N MET A 144 12.56 -3.98 -5.36
CA MET A 144 13.59 -4.28 -4.37
C MET A 144 13.26 -5.52 -3.52
N ALA A 145 12.07 -6.08 -3.66
CA ALA A 145 11.60 -7.25 -2.92
C ALA A 145 11.69 -8.53 -3.77
N TYR A 146 11.55 -9.70 -3.13
CA TYR A 146 11.57 -10.99 -3.81
C TYR A 146 10.56 -11.05 -4.97
N GLY A 147 11.00 -11.63 -6.09
CA GLY A 147 10.19 -11.85 -7.29
C GLY A 147 10.98 -11.62 -8.56
N GLY A 148 10.29 -11.17 -9.60
CA GLY A 148 10.87 -10.81 -10.88
C GLY A 148 10.60 -11.79 -12.00
N ARG A 149 11.22 -11.50 -13.14
CA ARG A 149 11.17 -12.34 -14.34
C ARG A 149 12.48 -13.10 -14.50
N TRP A 150 12.36 -14.36 -14.87
CA TRP A 150 13.48 -15.22 -15.22
C TRP A 150 13.36 -15.63 -16.69
N ILE A 151 14.48 -15.57 -17.41
CA ILE A 151 14.54 -16.01 -18.81
C ILE A 151 15.50 -17.19 -18.88
N ASN A 152 15.02 -18.33 -19.37
CA ASN A 152 15.82 -19.54 -19.49
C ASN A 152 16.77 -19.49 -20.70
N THR A 153 17.62 -20.50 -20.84
CA THR A 153 18.60 -20.59 -21.95
C THR A 153 17.96 -20.73 -23.33
N GLN A 154 16.69 -21.10 -23.40
CA GLN A 154 15.90 -21.21 -24.63
C GLN A 154 15.14 -19.92 -24.97
N GLY A 155 15.21 -18.90 -24.11
CA GLY A 155 14.53 -17.62 -24.28
C GLY A 155 13.09 -17.59 -23.76
N GLU A 156 12.62 -18.66 -23.11
CA GLU A 156 11.30 -18.69 -22.46
C GLU A 156 11.34 -17.86 -21.18
N THR A 157 10.27 -17.09 -20.94
CA THR A 157 10.14 -16.23 -19.77
C THR A 157 9.20 -16.87 -18.76
N ASP A 158 9.68 -16.99 -17.52
CA ASP A 158 8.85 -17.23 -16.34
C ASP A 158 8.83 -15.97 -15.46
N ALA A 159 7.80 -15.80 -14.66
CA ALA A 159 7.66 -14.64 -13.78
C ALA A 159 7.05 -15.05 -12.45
N TYR A 160 7.60 -14.52 -11.36
CA TYR A 160 7.00 -14.71 -10.05
C TYR A 160 5.68 -13.95 -9.97
N ALA A 161 4.56 -14.67 -10.06
CA ALA A 161 3.26 -14.07 -10.32
C ALA A 161 2.77 -13.08 -9.24
N ALA A 162 3.24 -13.22 -7.99
CA ALA A 162 2.91 -12.29 -6.90
C ALA A 162 3.71 -10.99 -6.94
N ASN A 163 4.87 -10.98 -7.61
CA ASN A 163 5.69 -9.79 -7.83
C ASN A 163 6.55 -9.93 -9.09
N PRO A 164 5.97 -9.74 -10.30
CA PRO A 164 6.68 -9.96 -11.55
C PRO A 164 7.76 -8.92 -11.85
N VAL A 165 7.78 -7.79 -11.13
CA VAL A 165 8.78 -6.72 -11.30
C VAL A 165 9.88 -6.76 -10.24
N GLY A 166 9.80 -7.72 -9.31
CA GLY A 166 10.77 -7.91 -8.23
C GLY A 166 12.14 -8.41 -8.69
N ILE A 167 12.92 -8.88 -7.71
CA ILE A 167 14.26 -9.39 -7.93
C ILE A 167 14.54 -10.62 -7.07
N GLY A 168 15.35 -11.55 -7.57
CA GLY A 168 15.74 -12.76 -6.84
C GLY A 168 14.97 -14.04 -7.18
N PHE A 169 14.07 -14.02 -8.16
CA PHE A 169 13.38 -15.22 -8.64
C PHE A 169 14.25 -16.02 -9.62
N TYR A 170 14.78 -17.16 -9.16
CA TYR A 170 15.63 -18.08 -9.94
C TYR A 170 15.14 -19.52 -9.80
N PRO A 171 14.07 -19.93 -10.51
CA PRO A 171 13.41 -21.22 -10.29
C PRO A 171 14.26 -22.43 -10.73
N ASP A 172 15.12 -22.27 -11.74
CA ASP A 172 16.04 -23.32 -12.21
C ASP A 172 17.50 -22.86 -12.14
N ILE A 173 18.19 -23.31 -11.10
CA ILE A 173 19.60 -23.00 -10.84
C ILE A 173 20.56 -23.70 -11.80
N SER A 174 20.12 -24.78 -12.44
CA SER A 174 20.96 -25.57 -13.35
C SER A 174 21.19 -24.86 -14.67
N ALA A 175 20.26 -23.99 -15.05
CA ALA A 175 20.32 -23.13 -16.23
C ALA A 175 21.10 -21.82 -16.01
N LEU A 176 21.56 -21.55 -14.78
CA LEU A 176 22.32 -20.34 -14.47
C LEU A 176 23.79 -20.46 -14.88
N ASP A 177 24.33 -19.37 -15.42
CA ASP A 177 25.73 -19.24 -15.78
C ASP A 177 26.57 -19.02 -14.51
N LYS A 178 27.33 -20.06 -14.12
CA LYS A 178 28.18 -20.07 -12.93
C LYS A 178 29.27 -18.99 -12.93
N SER A 179 29.56 -18.36 -14.08
CA SER A 179 30.52 -17.25 -14.15
C SER A 179 29.91 -15.89 -13.81
N LYS A 180 28.57 -15.80 -13.75
CA LYS A 180 27.83 -14.57 -13.49
C LYS A 180 27.38 -14.45 -12.04
N ARG A 181 27.09 -13.22 -11.65
CA ARG A 181 26.44 -12.86 -10.39
C ARG A 181 24.96 -12.58 -10.64
N TYR A 182 24.12 -13.03 -9.73
CA TYR A 182 22.68 -12.86 -9.80
C TYR A 182 22.20 -12.04 -8.61
N PRO A 183 21.51 -10.91 -8.80
CA PRO A 183 21.13 -10.04 -7.69
C PRO A 183 20.11 -10.69 -6.75
N ALA A 184 20.22 -10.38 -5.46
CA ALA A 184 19.29 -10.78 -4.42
C ALA A 184 18.41 -9.59 -3.96
N PRO A 185 17.23 -9.85 -3.36
CA PRO A 185 16.35 -8.80 -2.86
C PRO A 185 17.00 -7.96 -1.76
N GLN A 186 16.60 -6.68 -1.71
CA GLN A 186 17.02 -5.69 -0.72
C GLN A 186 15.99 -5.48 0.40
N ILE A 187 14.76 -5.94 0.20
CA ILE A 187 13.72 -6.00 1.23
C ILE A 187 13.42 -7.47 1.49
N ILE A 188 13.84 -7.95 2.66
CA ILE A 188 13.76 -9.36 3.06
C ILE A 188 13.07 -9.49 4.42
N GLU A 189 12.72 -10.72 4.77
CA GLU A 189 12.12 -11.01 6.07
C GLU A 189 13.01 -10.54 7.24
N ASP A 190 12.40 -10.41 8.42
CA ASP A 190 13.14 -9.98 9.60
C ASP A 190 14.26 -11.00 9.90
N THR A 191 15.50 -10.54 9.87
CA THR A 191 16.66 -11.42 10.04
C THR A 191 16.79 -11.96 11.45
N ILE A 192 16.04 -11.38 12.40
CA ILE A 192 15.86 -11.92 13.75
C ILE A 192 15.13 -13.26 13.70
N THR A 193 14.17 -13.44 12.80
CA THR A 193 13.41 -14.69 12.65
C THR A 193 14.07 -15.66 11.68
N THR A 194 14.60 -15.14 10.57
CA THR A 194 15.22 -15.94 9.50
C THR A 194 16.57 -15.35 9.12
N PRO A 195 17.69 -15.91 9.60
CA PRO A 195 19.02 -15.42 9.27
C PRO A 195 19.28 -15.45 7.76
N ARG A 196 19.86 -14.37 7.23
CA ARG A 196 20.04 -14.17 5.78
C ARG A 196 20.93 -15.26 5.14
N GLU A 197 21.91 -15.75 5.88
CA GLU A 197 22.83 -16.81 5.44
C GLU A 197 22.18 -18.19 5.26
N HIS A 198 20.96 -18.39 5.76
CA HIS A 198 20.24 -19.66 5.60
C HIS A 198 19.49 -19.75 4.27
N HIS A 199 19.32 -18.62 3.57
CA HIS A 199 18.65 -18.63 2.28
C HIS A 199 19.46 -19.38 1.23
N VAL A 200 18.75 -20.01 0.29
CA VAL A 200 19.33 -20.56 -0.94
C VAL A 200 18.73 -19.87 -2.17
N ILE A 201 19.48 -19.84 -3.28
CA ILE A 201 19.16 -19.03 -4.46
C ILE A 201 17.78 -19.29 -5.08
N ASN A 202 17.27 -20.52 -4.99
CA ASN A 202 15.97 -20.94 -5.54
C ASN A 202 14.90 -21.15 -4.46
N GLU A 203 15.16 -20.69 -3.25
CA GLU A 203 14.13 -20.64 -2.22
C GLU A 203 13.09 -19.58 -2.60
N GLU A 204 11.82 -19.95 -2.49
CA GLU A 204 10.73 -18.99 -2.58
C GLU A 204 10.66 -18.17 -1.29
N GLN A 205 10.63 -16.83 -1.42
CA GLN A 205 10.58 -15.92 -0.27
C GLN A 205 9.33 -15.05 -0.33
N LEU A 206 8.95 -14.48 0.82
CA LEU A 206 7.86 -13.50 0.87
C LEU A 206 8.21 -12.21 0.14
N THR A 207 7.28 -11.72 -0.68
CA THR A 207 7.36 -10.37 -1.25
C THR A 207 6.99 -9.33 -0.18
N LEU A 208 7.95 -8.47 0.16
CA LEU A 208 7.82 -7.45 1.20
C LEU A 208 7.90 -5.99 0.70
N GLY A 209 7.53 -5.72 -0.56
CA GLY A 209 7.36 -4.34 -1.02
C GLY A 209 6.20 -3.64 -0.30
N SER A 210 6.29 -2.33 -0.07
CA SER A 210 5.31 -1.58 0.74
C SER A 210 4.42 -0.60 -0.03
N GLY A 211 4.58 -0.53 -1.36
CA GLY A 211 3.71 0.23 -2.25
C GLY A 211 2.44 -0.54 -2.64
N PRO A 212 1.52 0.08 -3.41
CA PRO A 212 0.35 -0.60 -3.95
C PRO A 212 0.72 -1.76 -4.87
N VAL A 213 -0.08 -2.83 -4.84
CA VAL A 213 0.01 -4.04 -5.68
C VAL A 213 -0.92 -3.89 -6.88
N SER A 214 -0.41 -4.15 -8.08
CA SER A 214 -1.16 -4.03 -9.34
C SER A 214 -2.30 -5.05 -9.44
N ARG A 215 -3.40 -4.69 -10.11
CA ARG A 215 -4.63 -5.50 -10.21
C ARG A 215 -4.45 -6.88 -10.84
N TRP A 216 -3.46 -7.01 -11.72
CA TRP A 216 -3.15 -8.23 -12.47
C TRP A 216 -2.10 -9.12 -11.79
N TRP A 217 -1.58 -8.73 -10.62
CA TRP A 217 -0.65 -9.57 -9.87
C TRP A 217 -1.43 -10.59 -9.04
N MET A 218 -0.82 -11.76 -8.80
CA MET A 218 -1.33 -12.70 -7.80
C MET A 218 -1.40 -12.02 -6.43
N GLY A 219 -2.38 -12.37 -5.62
CA GLY A 219 -2.78 -11.65 -4.40
C GLY A 219 -3.87 -10.60 -4.60
N ARG A 220 -4.18 -10.24 -5.86
CA ARG A 220 -5.38 -9.49 -6.26
C ARG A 220 -6.17 -10.22 -7.33
N LEU A 221 -5.50 -10.73 -8.36
CA LEU A 221 -6.13 -11.40 -9.50
C LEU A 221 -7.01 -12.59 -9.08
N GLU A 222 -6.63 -13.29 -8.01
CA GLU A 222 -7.38 -14.41 -7.42
C GLU A 222 -8.79 -14.03 -6.95
N TYR A 223 -9.01 -12.75 -6.67
CA TYR A 223 -10.30 -12.20 -6.21
C TYR A 223 -11.12 -11.57 -7.35
N ALA A 224 -10.59 -11.55 -8.57
CA ALA A 224 -11.28 -10.97 -9.72
C ALA A 224 -12.52 -11.79 -10.15
N GLY A 225 -12.59 -13.06 -9.75
CA GLY A 225 -13.62 -14.00 -10.19
C GLY A 225 -13.36 -14.52 -11.60
N THR A 226 -14.32 -15.29 -12.11
CA THR A 226 -14.19 -16.05 -13.36
C THR A 226 -14.85 -15.33 -14.52
N TYR A 227 -14.06 -14.93 -15.52
CA TYR A 227 -14.51 -14.24 -16.74
C TYR A 227 -14.55 -15.20 -17.94
N ASP A 228 -15.44 -16.20 -17.89
CA ASP A 228 -15.61 -17.19 -18.95
C ASP A 228 -16.81 -16.87 -19.87
N LYS A 229 -17.13 -17.80 -20.78
CA LYS A 229 -18.28 -17.66 -21.69
C LYS A 229 -19.62 -17.57 -20.95
N HIS A 230 -19.77 -18.23 -19.80
CA HIS A 230 -21.00 -18.13 -19.01
C HIS A 230 -21.17 -16.72 -18.45
N TRP A 231 -20.09 -16.12 -17.93
CA TRP A 231 -20.07 -14.71 -17.53
C TRP A 231 -20.42 -13.79 -18.71
N GLU A 232 -19.83 -14.02 -19.89
CA GLU A 232 -20.09 -13.20 -21.09
C GLU A 232 -21.58 -13.23 -21.48
N GLU A 233 -22.22 -14.40 -21.43
CA GLU A 233 -23.62 -14.58 -21.81
C GLU A 233 -24.64 -14.08 -20.77
N THR A 234 -24.28 -14.09 -19.48
CA THR A 234 -25.26 -13.89 -18.39
C THR A 234 -25.00 -12.69 -17.48
N ARG A 235 -23.76 -12.17 -17.45
CA ARG A 235 -23.32 -11.17 -16.48
C ARG A 235 -22.69 -9.93 -17.10
N PHE A 236 -22.09 -10.03 -18.29
CA PHE A 236 -21.50 -8.88 -18.97
C PHE A 236 -22.50 -7.70 -19.01
N PRO A 237 -22.09 -6.47 -18.68
CA PRO A 237 -20.73 -5.99 -18.37
C PRO A 237 -20.39 -5.93 -16.86
N PHE A 238 -21.14 -6.63 -16.00
CA PHE A 238 -20.97 -6.58 -14.54
C PHE A 238 -19.95 -7.59 -14.01
N TYR A 239 -19.60 -7.48 -12.73
CA TYR A 239 -18.69 -8.43 -12.08
C TYR A 239 -19.24 -9.88 -12.09
N PRO A 240 -18.35 -10.88 -12.23
CA PRO A 240 -18.69 -12.29 -12.00
C PRO A 240 -19.36 -12.54 -10.64
N ASP A 241 -20.08 -13.66 -10.52
CA ASP A 241 -20.74 -14.05 -9.27
C ASP A 241 -19.76 -14.38 -8.15
N ASP A 242 -18.62 -14.93 -8.50
CA ASP A 242 -17.52 -15.29 -7.62
C ASP A 242 -16.51 -14.15 -7.38
N PHE A 243 -16.78 -12.94 -7.89
CA PHE A 243 -15.95 -11.76 -7.59
C PHE A 243 -15.89 -11.53 -6.08
N ASP A 244 -14.70 -11.24 -5.55
CA ASP A 244 -14.49 -10.91 -4.15
C ASP A 244 -13.98 -9.46 -4.01
N GLU A 245 -14.56 -8.69 -3.09
CA GLU A 245 -14.15 -7.31 -2.84
C GLU A 245 -12.74 -7.20 -2.28
N GLN A 246 -12.14 -8.30 -1.82
CA GLN A 246 -10.70 -8.37 -1.55
C GLN A 246 -9.83 -7.95 -2.74
N PHE A 247 -10.35 -8.04 -3.97
CA PHE A 247 -9.73 -7.49 -5.18
C PHE A 247 -9.42 -5.99 -5.06
N PHE A 248 -10.20 -5.23 -4.28
CA PHE A 248 -9.99 -3.81 -4.03
C PHE A 248 -8.93 -3.52 -2.96
N ASN A 249 -8.29 -4.51 -2.33
CA ASN A 249 -7.10 -4.25 -1.53
C ASN A 249 -5.88 -4.13 -2.43
N SER A 250 -5.26 -2.95 -2.50
CA SER A 250 -3.97 -2.75 -3.15
C SER A 250 -2.79 -2.80 -2.19
N ALA A 251 -2.99 -2.74 -0.88
CA ALA A 251 -1.90 -3.02 0.04
C ALA A 251 -1.46 -4.50 -0.09
N PRO A 252 -0.15 -4.78 -0.03
CA PRO A 252 0.35 -6.14 0.11
C PRO A 252 -0.24 -6.75 1.40
N VAL A 253 -0.42 -8.08 1.43
CA VAL A 253 -1.15 -8.77 2.53
C VAL A 253 -0.62 -8.38 3.90
N HIS A 254 0.70 -8.23 4.04
CA HIS A 254 1.31 -7.87 5.30
C HIS A 254 0.98 -6.42 5.75
N LEU A 255 0.60 -5.50 4.86
CA LEU A 255 0.21 -4.11 5.19
C LEU A 255 -1.29 -3.83 5.12
N ARG A 256 -2.12 -4.87 5.17
CA ARG A 256 -3.58 -4.76 5.34
C ARG A 256 -3.91 -4.71 6.84
N TYR A 257 -4.41 -3.58 7.31
CA TYR A 257 -4.80 -3.41 8.71
C TYR A 257 -6.06 -4.24 9.01
N PRO A 258 -6.17 -4.91 10.17
CA PRO A 258 -7.35 -5.70 10.52
C PRO A 258 -8.53 -4.80 10.93
N GLY A 259 -9.24 -4.26 9.94
CA GLY A 259 -10.37 -3.36 10.11
C GLY A 259 -10.11 -1.99 9.48
N PHE A 260 -10.69 -0.94 10.06
CA PHE A 260 -10.48 0.44 9.62
C PHE A 260 -9.84 1.28 10.72
N LEU A 261 -8.88 2.12 10.36
CA LEU A 261 -8.30 3.10 11.27
C LEU A 261 -9.33 4.18 11.64
N ALA A 262 -9.36 4.56 12.90
CA ALA A 262 -10.10 5.71 13.39
C ALA A 262 -9.44 7.02 12.90
N GLY A 263 -8.12 7.05 12.80
CA GLY A 263 -7.35 8.26 12.47
C GLY A 263 -6.81 8.97 13.70
N ASN A 264 -6.60 8.24 14.79
CA ASN A 264 -5.96 8.72 16.01
C ASN A 264 -4.95 7.74 16.60
N GLU A 265 -4.74 6.61 15.92
CA GLU A 265 -3.80 5.58 16.33
C GLU A 265 -2.36 6.12 16.32
N PRO A 266 -1.55 5.75 17.32
CA PRO A 266 -0.12 6.03 17.27
C PRO A 266 0.52 5.22 16.14
N ILE A 267 1.32 5.91 15.32
CA ILE A 267 2.11 5.38 14.22
C ILE A 267 3.58 5.47 14.62
N LEU A 268 4.24 4.32 14.67
CA LEU A 268 5.68 4.20 14.89
C LEU A 268 6.33 3.69 13.61
N LEU A 269 7.33 4.43 13.14
CA LEU A 269 8.16 4.09 12.00
C LEU A 269 9.56 3.75 12.52
N GLU A 270 10.04 2.54 12.25
CA GLU A 270 11.37 2.06 12.65
C GLU A 270 12.26 1.94 11.42
N GLY A 271 13.49 2.47 11.48
CA GLY A 271 14.49 2.29 10.42
C GLY A 271 14.13 2.87 9.04
N LEU A 272 13.16 3.77 8.97
CA LEU A 272 12.70 4.39 7.71
C LEU A 272 13.28 5.80 7.47
N LEU A 273 13.59 6.52 8.55
CA LEU A 273 13.95 7.93 8.51
C LEU A 273 15.34 8.14 9.12
N PRO A 274 16.22 8.97 8.51
CA PRO A 274 17.60 9.09 8.96
C PRO A 274 17.72 9.86 10.28
N GLU A 275 16.75 10.72 10.63
CA GLU A 275 16.85 11.61 11.79
C GLU A 275 16.66 10.86 13.13
N SER A 276 16.10 9.65 13.11
CA SER A 276 15.93 8.81 14.30
C SER A 276 15.69 7.35 13.90
N SER A 277 16.24 6.41 14.67
CA SER A 277 15.94 4.97 14.52
C SER A 277 14.46 4.66 14.70
N THR A 278 13.74 5.50 15.46
CA THR A 278 12.31 5.38 15.70
C THR A 278 11.66 6.74 15.63
N VAL A 279 10.66 6.88 14.76
CA VAL A 279 9.83 8.08 14.64
C VAL A 279 8.42 7.72 15.08
N VAL A 280 7.93 8.44 16.08
CA VAL A 280 6.55 8.35 16.54
C VAL A 280 5.77 9.55 16.03
N THR A 281 4.59 9.28 15.47
CA THR A 281 3.60 10.27 15.11
C THR A 281 2.19 9.71 15.34
N ALA A 282 1.16 10.53 15.13
CA ALA A 282 -0.22 10.12 15.13
C ALA A 282 -1.03 11.10 14.29
N LEU A 283 -2.16 10.64 13.74
CA LEU A 283 -3.12 11.54 13.14
C LEU A 283 -3.93 12.25 14.25
N PRO A 284 -4.30 13.53 14.08
CA PRO A 284 -4.86 14.36 15.13
C PRO A 284 -6.38 14.19 15.25
N ASP A 285 -6.91 12.97 15.13
CA ASP A 285 -8.31 12.61 15.44
C ASP A 285 -9.42 13.53 14.89
N TYR A 286 -9.32 13.95 13.62
CA TYR A 286 -10.42 14.70 12.99
C TYR A 286 -11.69 13.82 12.93
N GLN A 287 -12.75 14.26 13.59
CA GLN A 287 -14.01 13.51 13.73
C GLN A 287 -14.98 13.92 12.62
N TYR A 288 -15.18 13.03 11.66
CA TYR A 288 -15.97 13.31 10.46
C TYR A 288 -17.44 12.96 10.63
N LEU A 289 -18.29 13.88 10.19
CA LEU A 289 -19.72 13.64 10.04
C LEU A 289 -20.12 13.91 8.59
N VAL A 290 -20.59 12.88 7.91
CA VAL A 290 -21.30 13.03 6.65
C VAL A 290 -22.78 12.92 6.94
N LEU A 291 -23.55 13.97 6.64
CA LEU A 291 -25.01 13.94 6.73
C LEU A 291 -25.57 13.77 5.32
N LEU A 292 -26.30 12.69 5.09
CA LEU A 292 -27.06 12.50 3.86
C LEU A 292 -28.48 13.00 4.08
N GLN A 293 -29.02 13.71 3.10
CA GLN A 293 -30.44 14.07 3.08
C GLN A 293 -31.09 13.41 1.87
N ASP A 294 -32.21 12.73 2.09
CA ASP A 294 -33.02 12.18 1.01
C ASP A 294 -33.96 13.21 0.38
N ILE A 295 -34.76 12.77 -0.59
CA ILE A 295 -35.75 13.61 -1.27
C ILE A 295 -36.94 14.01 -0.39
N GLU A 296 -37.21 13.28 0.70
CA GLU A 296 -38.29 13.55 1.66
C GLU A 296 -37.83 14.55 2.74
N GLY A 297 -36.52 14.76 2.84
CA GLY A 297 -35.89 15.71 3.75
C GLY A 297 -35.32 15.06 5.01
N GLU A 298 -35.41 13.75 5.16
CA GLU A 298 -34.88 12.98 6.28
C GLU A 298 -33.35 12.98 6.26
N LEU A 299 -32.74 13.02 7.45
CA LEU A 299 -31.29 13.13 7.62
C LEU A 299 -30.70 11.85 8.19
N PHE A 300 -29.67 11.34 7.51
CA PHE A 300 -28.96 10.13 7.88
C PHE A 300 -27.48 10.44 8.13
N PRO A 301 -26.99 10.36 9.37
CA PRO A 301 -25.57 10.46 9.66
C PRO A 301 -24.86 9.17 9.23
N VAL A 302 -23.76 9.32 8.49
CA VAL A 302 -22.90 8.22 8.08
C VAL A 302 -21.44 8.54 8.40
N THR A 303 -20.72 7.54 8.90
CA THR A 303 -19.31 7.66 9.22
C THR A 303 -18.45 7.20 8.04
N PRO A 304 -17.58 8.06 7.49
CA PRO A 304 -16.72 7.69 6.38
C PRO A 304 -15.52 6.86 6.84
N LEU A 305 -15.35 5.68 6.24
CA LEU A 305 -14.32 4.71 6.61
C LEU A 305 -12.94 5.15 6.09
N LEU A 306 -11.90 5.12 6.93
CA LEU A 306 -10.49 5.32 6.50
C LEU A 306 -9.99 4.04 5.86
N ASP A 307 -9.97 3.96 4.54
CA ASP A 307 -9.61 2.74 3.85
C ASP A 307 -8.25 2.81 3.15
N THR A 308 -7.62 3.98 3.04
CA THR A 308 -6.22 4.12 2.59
C THR A 308 -5.42 5.03 3.53
N LEU A 309 -4.24 4.58 3.96
CA LEU A 309 -3.20 5.37 4.61
C LEU A 309 -1.91 5.27 3.78
N THR A 310 -1.42 6.40 3.27
CA THR A 310 -0.15 6.46 2.52
C THR A 310 0.85 7.32 3.28
N ILE A 311 2.03 6.78 3.56
CA ILE A 311 3.17 7.48 4.16
C ILE A 311 4.22 7.70 3.07
N ASP A 312 4.40 8.95 2.69
CA ASP A 312 5.42 9.39 1.75
C ASP A 312 6.63 9.86 2.54
N LEU A 313 7.67 9.02 2.57
CA LEU A 313 8.91 9.33 3.28
C LEU A 313 9.59 10.52 2.61
N ASP A 314 9.85 10.48 1.31
CA ASP A 314 10.65 11.49 0.62
C ASP A 314 10.10 12.91 0.77
N ASN A 315 8.79 13.06 0.60
CA ASN A 315 8.11 14.35 0.72
C ASN A 315 7.65 14.68 2.15
N ARG A 316 7.79 13.74 3.09
CA ARG A 316 7.36 13.85 4.50
C ARG A 316 5.87 14.19 4.61
N PHE A 317 5.02 13.42 3.95
CA PHE A 317 3.56 13.55 4.03
C PHE A 317 2.88 12.25 4.46
N ILE A 318 1.74 12.40 5.14
CA ILE A 318 0.78 11.33 5.35
C ILE A 318 -0.50 11.72 4.60
N SER A 319 -0.97 10.86 3.71
CA SER A 319 -2.27 10.99 3.07
C SER A 319 -3.23 9.94 3.59
N VAL A 320 -4.49 10.31 3.82
CA VAL A 320 -5.56 9.35 4.07
C VAL A 320 -6.73 9.59 3.14
N VAL A 321 -7.38 8.50 2.74
CA VAL A 321 -8.61 8.54 1.97
C VAL A 321 -9.72 7.94 2.82
N ARG A 322 -10.86 8.64 2.81
CA ARG A 322 -12.07 8.19 3.48
C ARG A 322 -13.20 8.05 2.47
N ARG A 323 -14.04 7.03 2.66
CA ARG A 323 -15.12 6.72 1.72
C ARG A 323 -16.44 6.41 2.43
N VAL A 324 -17.54 6.83 1.79
CA VAL A 324 -18.91 6.40 2.08
C VAL A 324 -19.44 5.71 0.83
N ARG A 325 -20.04 4.53 0.99
CA ARG A 325 -20.73 3.80 -0.07
C ARG A 325 -22.24 3.89 0.16
N ILE A 326 -22.98 4.38 -0.83
CA ILE A 326 -24.42 4.60 -0.73
C ILE A 326 -25.07 3.84 -1.89
N PRO A 327 -25.89 2.80 -1.64
CA PRO A 327 -26.59 2.14 -2.73
C PRO A 327 -27.41 3.16 -3.52
N ALA A 328 -27.31 3.12 -4.85
CA ALA A 328 -27.86 4.16 -5.72
C ALA A 328 -29.40 4.15 -5.77
N GLU A 329 -30.02 3.09 -5.27
CA GLU A 329 -31.47 2.97 -5.06
C GLU A 329 -31.99 3.92 -3.96
N TYR A 330 -31.14 4.33 -3.01
CA TYR A 330 -31.52 5.33 -2.01
C TYR A 330 -31.60 6.71 -2.67
N PRO A 331 -32.76 7.39 -2.61
CA PRO A 331 -32.98 8.66 -3.28
C PRO A 331 -32.36 9.82 -2.49
N ILE A 332 -31.03 9.83 -2.39
CA ILE A 332 -30.29 10.92 -1.74
C ILE A 332 -30.36 12.16 -2.63
N LYS A 333 -30.75 13.29 -2.03
CA LYS A 333 -30.83 14.60 -2.66
C LYS A 333 -29.53 15.39 -2.50
N GLN A 334 -28.92 15.32 -1.31
CA GLN A 334 -27.67 16.02 -1.00
C GLN A 334 -26.87 15.33 0.10
N ALA A 335 -25.57 15.59 0.13
CA ALA A 335 -24.67 15.20 1.22
C ALA A 335 -23.92 16.42 1.75
N VAL A 336 -23.76 16.49 3.07
CA VAL A 336 -22.96 17.50 3.75
C VAL A 336 -21.73 16.85 4.36
N ILE A 337 -20.54 17.34 4.03
CA ILE A 337 -19.29 16.93 4.69
C ILE A 337 -18.93 18.00 5.72
N SER A 338 -18.84 17.60 6.97
CA SER A 338 -18.37 18.43 8.08
C SER A 338 -17.37 17.67 8.94
N VAL A 339 -16.59 18.40 9.71
CA VAL A 339 -15.57 17.84 10.59
C VAL A 339 -15.54 18.58 11.91
N VAL A 340 -15.53 17.84 13.00
CA VAL A 340 -15.20 18.37 14.32
C VAL A 340 -13.68 18.27 14.47
N VAL A 341 -13.05 19.44 14.59
CA VAL A 341 -11.62 19.55 14.80
C VAL A 341 -11.34 19.38 16.29
N PRO A 342 -10.52 18.41 16.72
CA PRO A 342 -10.22 18.25 18.14
C PRO A 342 -9.40 19.43 18.65
N SER A 343 -9.46 19.66 19.97
CA SER A 343 -8.75 20.74 20.63
C SER A 343 -7.23 20.62 20.49
N GLN A 344 -6.71 19.40 20.36
CA GLN A 344 -5.28 19.12 20.19
C GLN A 344 -4.99 18.60 18.78
N THR A 345 -4.63 19.52 17.88
CA THR A 345 -4.18 19.21 16.50
C THR A 345 -2.67 19.35 16.31
N LYS A 346 -1.97 19.76 17.37
CA LYS A 346 -0.53 20.04 17.42
C LYS A 346 0.00 19.68 18.82
N GLY A 347 1.29 19.39 18.92
CA GLY A 347 1.94 19.06 20.20
C GLY A 347 2.45 17.62 20.24
N ALA A 348 2.92 17.17 21.41
CA ALA A 348 3.46 15.82 21.58
C ALA A 348 2.35 14.77 21.48
N CYS A 349 2.60 13.69 20.75
CA CYS A 349 1.80 12.48 20.76
C CYS A 349 2.50 11.43 21.63
N HIS A 350 1.82 10.96 22.68
CA HIS A 350 2.36 9.93 23.57
C HIS A 350 2.00 8.54 23.03
N VAL A 351 2.99 7.65 22.95
CA VAL A 351 2.72 6.22 22.76
C VAL A 351 2.26 5.69 24.11
N GLY A 352 0.97 5.36 24.21
CA GLY A 352 0.43 4.62 25.36
C GLY A 352 0.94 3.20 25.42
#